data_AF-A0A537KAR3-F1
#
_entry.id   AF-A0A537KAR3-F1
#
_cell.length_a   1.000
_cell.length_b   1.000
_cell.length_c   1.000
_cell.angle_alpha   90.00
_cell.angle_beta   90.00
_cell.angle_gamma   90.00
#
_symmetry.space_group_name_H-M   'P 1'
#
loop_
_entity.id
_entity.type
_entity.pdbx_description
1 polymer ?
#
loop_
_entity_poly.entity_id
_entity_poly.type
_entity_poly.pdbx_seq_one_letter_code
_entity_poly.pdbx_strand_id
1 'polypeptide(L)'
;MRKIDYYGQLILISCMLLSIPIFYFFGVGAGLFFLGCWQIISALANTPAFVHSGHKKKITIYWILCIADLLLIAVIFLFEHALTENVILVIFWIAIGTAVFIAVYYLRIYHRLIELLSLRDELDGLTKSKH
;
A
#
# COMPACT_ATOMS: atom_id res chain seq x y z
N MET A 1 -13.18 -12.71 0.49
CA MET A 1 -12.05 -12.27 -0.35
C MET A 1 -11.20 -11.17 0.30
N ARG A 2 -11.76 -10.03 0.73
CA ARG A 2 -10.97 -8.91 1.33
C ARG A 2 -10.11 -9.28 2.55
N LYS A 3 -10.60 -10.16 3.44
CA LYS A 3 -9.80 -10.68 4.57
C LYS A 3 -8.57 -11.47 4.10
N ILE A 4 -8.71 -12.30 3.07
CA ILE A 4 -7.60 -13.10 2.49
C ILE A 4 -6.56 -12.18 1.88
N ASP A 5 -6.98 -11.16 1.14
CA ASP A 5 -6.11 -10.14 0.58
C ASP A 5 -5.35 -9.36 1.67
N TYR A 6 -6.02 -8.94 2.74
CA TYR A 6 -5.39 -8.30 3.90
C TYR A 6 -4.32 -9.17 4.56
N TYR A 7 -4.62 -10.45 4.81
CA TYR A 7 -3.64 -11.38 5.39
C TYR A 7 -2.49 -11.68 4.42
N GLY A 8 -2.76 -11.76 3.11
CA GLY A 8 -1.72 -11.91 2.09
C GLY A 8 -0.71 -10.76 2.12
N GLN A 9 -1.20 -9.51 2.21
CA GLN A 9 -0.34 -8.33 2.33
C GLN A 9 0.46 -8.31 3.64
N LEU A 10 -0.14 -8.71 4.76
CA LEU A 10 0.57 -8.82 6.06
C LEU A 10 1.67 -9.88 6.03
N ILE A 11 1.41 -11.04 5.42
CA ILE A 11 2.40 -12.11 5.26
C ILE A 11 3.57 -11.60 4.41
N LEU A 12 3.28 -10.94 3.29
CA LEU A 12 4.32 -10.35 2.42
C LEU A 12 5.19 -9.33 3.16
N ILE A 13 4.60 -8.41 3.93
CA ILE A 13 5.37 -7.48 4.76
C ILE A 13 6.22 -8.21 5.78
N SER A 14 5.66 -9.22 6.45
CA SER A 14 6.37 -9.98 7.47
C SER A 14 7.56 -10.73 6.85
N CYS A 15 7.36 -11.41 5.72
CA CYS A 15 8.41 -12.08 4.97
C CYS A 15 9.50 -11.11 4.49
N MET A 16 9.11 -9.92 4.05
CA MET A 16 10.05 -8.87 3.64
C MET A 16 10.87 -8.33 4.82
N LEU A 17 10.26 -8.09 5.98
CA LEU A 17 11.00 -7.64 7.17
C LEU A 17 11.94 -8.74 7.69
N LEU A 18 11.50 -10.00 7.65
CA LEU A 18 12.32 -11.16 8.03
C LEU A 18 13.44 -11.47 7.02
N SER A 19 13.37 -10.96 5.79
CA SER A 19 14.42 -11.13 4.78
C SER A 19 15.53 -10.08 4.88
N ILE A 20 15.32 -8.98 5.61
CA ILE A 20 16.31 -7.93 5.88
C ILE A 20 17.64 -8.50 6.41
N PRO A 21 17.66 -9.44 7.39
CA PRO A 21 18.90 -10.02 7.92
C PRO A 21 19.57 -11.02 6.97
N ILE A 22 18.84 -11.54 5.97
CA ILE A 22 19.23 -12.73 5.20
C ILE A 22 19.73 -12.36 3.80
N PHE A 23 19.08 -11.42 3.12
CA PHE A 23 19.29 -11.18 1.69
C PHE A 23 20.07 -9.91 1.34
N TYR A 24 20.48 -9.10 2.33
CA TYR A 24 20.99 -7.74 2.10
C TYR A 24 20.04 -6.91 1.19
N PHE A 25 20.42 -5.67 0.89
CA PHE A 25 19.60 -4.63 0.26
C PHE A 25 18.72 -5.03 -0.94
N PHE A 26 19.16 -5.98 -1.77
CA PHE A 26 18.47 -6.32 -3.01
C PHE A 26 17.15 -7.09 -2.79
N GLY A 27 17.09 -7.97 -1.79
CA GLY A 27 15.88 -8.74 -1.46
C GLY A 27 14.75 -7.87 -0.90
N VAL A 28 15.12 -6.82 -0.15
CA VAL A 28 14.16 -5.88 0.46
C VAL A 28 13.50 -5.01 -0.62
N GLY A 29 14.28 -4.51 -1.58
CA GLY A 29 13.75 -3.72 -2.70
C GLY A 29 12.77 -4.50 -3.58
N ALA A 30 13.10 -5.75 -3.93
CA ALA A 30 12.19 -6.61 -4.68
C ALA A 30 10.89 -6.92 -3.90
N GLY A 31 10.99 -7.19 -2.60
CA GLY A 31 9.84 -7.41 -1.73
C GLY A 31 8.90 -6.19 -1.67
N LEU A 32 9.46 -4.99 -1.51
CA LEU A 32 8.71 -3.73 -1.54
C LEU A 32 8.04 -3.49 -2.90
N PHE A 33 8.72 -3.83 -3.99
CA PHE A 33 8.14 -3.70 -5.34
C PHE A 33 6.91 -4.60 -5.52
N PHE A 34 7.02 -5.89 -5.22
CA PHE A 34 5.88 -6.82 -5.33
C PHE A 34 4.73 -6.44 -4.42
N LEU A 35 5.03 -6.03 -3.18
CA LEU A 35 4.03 -5.53 -2.24
C LEU A 35 3.34 -4.28 -2.78
N GLY A 36 4.10 -3.32 -3.32
CA GLY A 36 3.57 -2.10 -3.93
C GLY A 36 2.63 -2.41 -5.10
N CYS A 37 3.02 -3.29 -6.01
CA CYS A 37 2.16 -3.74 -7.12
C CYS A 37 0.86 -4.38 -6.61
N TRP A 38 0.96 -5.29 -5.64
CA TRP A 38 -0.20 -5.92 -5.03
C TRP A 38 -1.14 -4.85 -4.43
N GLN A 39 -0.59 -3.93 -3.63
CA GLN A 39 -1.39 -2.92 -2.95
C GLN A 39 -2.04 -1.93 -3.92
N ILE A 40 -1.39 -1.55 -5.00
CA ILE A 40 -2.00 -0.73 -6.06
C ILE A 40 -3.20 -1.45 -6.67
N ILE A 41 -3.07 -2.75 -7.00
CA ILE A 41 -4.18 -3.55 -7.55
C ILE A 41 -5.32 -3.67 -6.53
N SER A 42 -5.01 -3.96 -5.27
CA SER A 42 -6.00 -4.04 -4.19
C SER A 42 -6.68 -2.68 -3.97
N ALA A 43 -5.94 -1.57 -4.02
CA ALA A 43 -6.46 -0.22 -3.88
C ALA A 43 -7.41 0.14 -5.03
N LEU A 44 -7.06 -0.20 -6.27
CA LEU A 44 -7.92 0.00 -7.43
C LEU A 44 -9.25 -0.75 -7.26
N ALA A 45 -9.19 -2.03 -6.90
CA ALA A 45 -10.38 -2.86 -6.71
C ALA A 45 -11.29 -2.35 -5.58
N ASN A 46 -10.72 -1.75 -4.53
CA ASN A 46 -11.46 -1.31 -3.34
C ASN A 46 -11.76 0.20 -3.31
N THR A 47 -11.25 1.01 -4.24
CA THR A 47 -11.49 2.45 -4.29
C THR A 47 -12.98 2.80 -4.30
N PRO A 48 -13.87 2.13 -5.08
CA PRO A 48 -15.30 2.40 -5.02
C PRO A 48 -15.88 2.16 -3.62
N ALA A 49 -15.47 1.09 -2.93
CA ALA A 49 -15.94 0.77 -1.59
C ALA A 49 -15.49 1.82 -0.56
N PHE A 50 -14.28 2.36 -0.70
CA PHE A 50 -13.81 3.49 0.13
C PHE A 50 -14.62 4.78 -0.10
N VAL A 51 -15.03 5.04 -1.35
CA VAL A 51 -15.85 6.21 -1.67
C VAL A 51 -17.25 6.07 -1.05
N HIS A 52 -17.89 4.91 -1.20
CA HIS A 52 -19.21 4.65 -0.65
C HIS A 52 -19.24 4.56 0.89
N SER A 53 -18.14 4.14 1.53
CA SER A 53 -18.04 4.06 3.00
C SER A 53 -17.66 5.40 3.67
N GLY A 54 -17.68 6.52 2.93
CA GLY A 54 -17.33 7.85 3.46
C GLY A 54 -15.82 8.05 3.72
N HIS A 55 -14.98 7.14 3.23
CA HIS A 55 -13.52 7.14 3.42
C HIS A 55 -12.74 7.68 2.21
N LYS A 56 -13.41 8.39 1.29
CA LYS A 56 -12.83 8.99 0.05
C LYS A 56 -11.53 9.74 0.32
N LYS A 57 -11.49 10.61 1.33
CA LYS A 57 -10.29 11.41 1.64
C LYS A 57 -9.06 10.54 1.91
N LYS A 58 -9.22 9.41 2.61
CA LYS A 58 -8.10 8.53 2.98
C LYS A 58 -7.54 7.80 1.76
N ILE A 59 -8.40 7.25 0.89
CA ILE A 59 -7.95 6.60 -0.34
C ILE A 59 -7.35 7.61 -1.34
N THR A 60 -7.85 8.85 -1.38
CA THR A 60 -7.24 9.92 -2.18
C THR A 60 -5.84 10.27 -1.68
N ILE A 61 -5.62 10.37 -0.37
CA ILE A 61 -4.27 10.60 0.19
C ILE A 61 -3.33 9.46 -0.20
N TYR A 62 -3.79 8.20 -0.10
CA TYR A 62 -3.00 7.05 -0.55
C TYR A 62 -2.56 7.18 -2.02
N TRP A 63 -3.48 7.54 -2.92
CA TRP A 63 -3.17 7.74 -4.34
C TRP A 63 -2.18 8.89 -4.58
N ILE A 64 -2.33 10.01 -3.88
CA ILE A 64 -1.40 11.14 -3.97
C ILE A 64 0.01 10.70 -3.56
N LEU A 65 0.14 9.96 -2.45
CA LEU A 65 1.42 9.47 -1.98
C LEU A 65 2.05 8.49 -2.98
N CYS A 66 1.27 7.56 -3.54
CA CYS A 66 1.77 6.63 -4.56
C CYS A 66 2.28 7.37 -5.80
N ILE A 67 1.54 8.37 -6.28
CA ILE A 67 1.97 9.17 -7.43
C ILE A 67 3.24 9.96 -7.11
N ALA A 68 3.33 10.56 -5.93
CA ALA A 68 4.51 11.30 -5.51
C ALA A 68 5.76 10.40 -5.44
N ASP A 69 5.62 9.18 -4.90
CA ASP A 69 6.70 8.20 -4.80
C ASP A 69 7.13 7.69 -6.19
N LEU A 70 6.18 7.42 -7.08
CA LEU A 70 6.46 7.06 -8.47
C LEU A 70 7.16 8.19 -9.25
N LEU A 71 6.76 9.45 -9.02
CA LEU A 71 7.43 10.61 -9.62
C LEU A 71 8.86 10.76 -9.10
N LEU A 72 9.10 10.50 -7.82
CA LEU A 72 10.43 10.54 -7.22
C LEU A 72 11.35 9.49 -7.87
N ILE A 73 10.85 8.28 -8.07
CA ILE A 73 11.57 7.22 -8.79
C ILE A 73 11.78 7.60 -10.26
N ALA A 74 10.78 8.17 -10.93
CA ALA A 74 10.88 8.61 -12.32
C ALA A 74 11.96 9.68 -12.53
N VAL A 75 12.17 10.59 -11.55
CA VAL A 75 13.26 11.57 -11.58
C VAL A 75 14.63 10.90 -11.66
N ILE A 76 14.83 9.76 -10.98
CA ILE A 76 16.09 9.01 -11.08
C ILE A 76 16.32 8.57 -12.52
N PHE A 77 15.32 7.96 -13.16
CA PHE A 77 15.44 7.45 -14.53
C PHE A 77 15.59 8.56 -15.57
N LEU A 78 14.88 9.68 -15.41
CA LEU A 78 14.89 10.78 -16.38
C LEU A 78 16.18 11.62 -16.31
N PHE A 79 16.81 11.70 -15.15
CA PHE A 79 17.96 12.55 -14.90
C PHE A 79 19.21 11.78 -14.47
N GLU A 80 19.25 10.45 -14.70
CA GLU A 80 20.36 9.59 -14.29
C GLU A 80 21.73 10.13 -14.72
N HIS A 81 21.83 10.63 -15.95
CA HIS A 81 23.08 11.20 -16.49
C HIS A 81 23.45 12.58 -15.93
N ALA A 82 22.51 13.29 -15.30
CA ALA A 82 22.71 14.62 -14.73
C ALA A 82 22.89 14.60 -13.20
N LEU A 83 22.56 13.48 -12.56
CA LEU A 83 22.63 13.30 -11.11
C LEU A 83 23.90 12.54 -10.74
N THR A 84 24.53 12.92 -9.63
CA THR A 84 25.67 12.17 -9.09
C THR A 84 25.18 10.91 -8.36
N GLU A 85 26.02 9.87 -8.30
CA GLU A 85 25.68 8.59 -7.63
C GLU A 85 25.20 8.79 -6.18
N ASN A 86 25.81 9.72 -5.45
CA ASN A 86 25.39 10.06 -4.08
C ASN A 86 23.97 10.62 -4.03
N VAL A 87 23.59 11.48 -4.99
CA VAL A 87 22.24 12.04 -5.06
C VAL A 87 21.23 10.96 -5.45
N ILE A 88 21.58 10.11 -6.42
CA ILE A 88 20.75 8.96 -6.81
C ILE A 88 20.48 8.06 -5.60
N LEU A 89 21.53 7.75 -4.82
CA LEU A 89 21.42 6.93 -3.62
C LEU A 89 20.50 7.57 -2.56
N VAL A 90 20.61 8.88 -2.33
CA VAL A 90 19.72 9.61 -1.41
C VAL A 90 18.27 9.56 -1.87
N ILE A 91 17.99 9.80 -3.16
CA ILE A 91 16.63 9.75 -3.71
C ILE A 91 16.06 8.33 -3.57
N PHE A 92 16.87 7.31 -3.84
CA PHE A 92 16.47 5.91 -3.70
C PHE A 92 16.08 5.56 -2.25
N TRP A 93 16.85 6.05 -1.27
CA TRP A 93 16.54 5.88 0.14
C TRP A 93 15.24 6.58 0.56
N ILE A 94 15.00 7.78 0.05
CA ILE A 94 13.75 8.51 0.29
C ILE A 94 12.58 7.73 -0.30
N ALA A 95 12.72 7.19 -1.52
CA ALA A 95 11.69 6.37 -2.17
C ALA A 95 11.38 5.11 -1.37
N ILE A 96 12.41 4.36 -0.92
CA ILE A 96 12.22 3.17 -0.09
C ILE A 96 11.47 3.52 1.22
N GLY A 97 11.91 4.56 1.93
CA GLY A 97 11.27 4.97 3.17
C GLY A 97 9.81 5.37 2.97
N THR A 98 9.53 6.08 1.87
CA THR A 98 8.18 6.51 1.51
C THR A 98 7.31 5.32 1.10
N ALA A 99 7.82 4.37 0.33
CA ALA A 99 7.12 3.14 -0.05
C ALA A 99 6.71 2.31 1.18
N VAL A 100 7.60 2.16 2.16
CA VAL A 100 7.28 1.48 3.44
C VAL A 100 6.15 2.20 4.16
N PHE A 101 6.22 3.52 4.27
CA PHE A 101 5.18 4.33 4.90
C PHE A 101 3.83 4.20 4.18
N ILE A 102 3.82 4.28 2.85
CA ILE A 102 2.63 4.09 2.01
C ILE A 102 2.02 2.71 2.25
N ALA A 103 2.84 1.67 2.31
CA ALA A 103 2.37 0.30 2.49
C ALA A 103 1.67 0.09 3.84
N VAL A 104 2.24 0.64 4.91
CA VAL A 104 1.64 0.62 6.25
C VAL A 104 0.36 1.46 6.29
N TYR A 105 0.38 2.64 5.66
CA TYR A 105 -0.80 3.51 5.56
C TYR A 105 -1.97 2.79 4.88
N TYR A 106 -1.70 2.12 3.75
CA TYR A 106 -2.71 1.38 3.00
C TYR A 106 -3.34 0.26 3.84
N LEU A 107 -2.51 -0.56 4.50
CA LEU A 107 -2.99 -1.63 5.38
C LEU A 107 -3.93 -1.11 6.46
N ARG A 108 -3.60 0.03 7.07
CA ARG A 108 -4.41 0.64 8.11
C ARG A 108 -5.79 1.06 7.59
N ILE A 109 -5.83 1.74 6.44
CA ILE A 109 -7.11 2.18 5.87
C ILE A 109 -7.93 0.99 5.34
N TYR A 110 -7.26 -0.04 4.82
CA TYR A 110 -7.91 -1.24 4.29
C TYR A 110 -8.52 -2.10 5.40
N HIS A 111 -7.82 -2.28 6.52
CA HIS A 111 -8.39 -2.92 7.70
C HIS A 111 -9.68 -2.24 8.15
N ARG A 112 -9.66 -0.90 8.24
CA ARG A 112 -10.84 -0.12 8.62
C ARG A 112 -12.00 -0.28 7.65
N LEU A 113 -11.71 -0.38 6.34
CA LEU A 113 -12.75 -0.65 5.34
C LEU A 113 -13.40 -2.02 5.57
N ILE A 114 -12.61 -3.05 5.87
CA ILE A 114 -13.12 -4.40 6.15
C ILE A 114 -14.06 -4.39 7.37
N GLU A 115 -13.66 -3.74 8.47
CA GLU A 115 -14.49 -3.60 9.68
C GLU A 115 -15.83 -2.92 9.39
N LEU A 116 -15.81 -1.81 8.65
CA LEU A 116 -17.03 -1.06 8.34
C LEU A 116 -18.00 -1.86 7.48
N LEU A 117 -17.48 -2.63 6.54
CA LEU A 117 -18.30 -3.47 5.68
C LEU A 117 -18.87 -4.65 6.45
N SER A 118 -18.11 -5.30 7.34
CA SER A 118 -18.66 -6.37 8.17
C SER A 118 -19.77 -5.87 9.10
N LEU A 119 -19.59 -4.69 9.71
CA LEU A 119 -20.63 -4.09 10.56
C LEU A 119 -21.90 -3.79 9.75
N ARG A 120 -21.75 -3.28 8.52
CA ARG A 120 -22.89 -3.03 7.64
C ARG A 120 -23.63 -4.32 7.29
N ASP A 121 -22.91 -5.38 6.93
CA ASP A 121 -23.52 -6.66 6.58
C ASP A 121 -24.24 -7.29 7.79
N GLU A 122 -23.69 -7.18 9.00
CA GLU A 122 -24.35 -7.63 10.24
C GLU A 122 -25.62 -6.84 10.55
N LEU A 123 -25.57 -5.50 10.42
CA LEU A 123 -26.72 -4.62 10.59
C LEU A 123 -27.85 -4.95 9.60
N ASP A 124 -27.51 -5.13 8.32
CA ASP A 124 -28.48 -5.48 7.27
C ASP A 124 -29.09 -6.87 7.49
N GLY A 125 -28.32 -7.82 8.07
CA GLY A 125 -28.83 -9.13 8.47
C GLY A 125 -29.83 -9.05 9.63
N LEU A 126 -29.55 -8.20 10.63
CA LEU A 126 -30.43 -8.00 11.78
C LEU A 126 -31.76 -7.34 11.39
N THR A 127 -31.76 -6.35 10.51
CA THR A 127 -32.99 -5.72 10.01
C THR A 127 -33.85 -6.68 9.20
N LYS A 128 -33.24 -7.53 8.37
CA LYS A 128 -33.99 -8.57 7.62
C LYS A 128 -34.57 -9.66 8.50
N SER A 129 -33.99 -9.95 9.67
CA SER A 129 -34.53 -10.95 10.60
C SER A 129 -35.75 -10.46 11.41
N LYS A 130 -35.98 -9.13 11.43
CA LYS A 130 -37.07 -8.49 12.18
C LYS A 130 -38.34 -8.23 11.37
N HIS A 131 -38.31 -8.46 10.06
CA HIS A 131 -39.44 -8.39 9.15
C HIS A 131 -39.75 -9.76 8.57
#